data_AF-A0A158AB02-F1
#
_entry.id   AF-A0A158AB02-F1
#
_cell.length_a   1.000
_cell.length_b   1.000
_cell.length_c   1.000
_cell.angle_alpha   90.00
_cell.angle_beta   90.00
_cell.angle_gamma   90.00
#
_symmetry.space_group_name_H-M   'P 1'
#
loop_
_entity.id
_entity.type
_entity.pdbx_description
1 polymer ?
#
loop_
_entity_poly.entity_id
_entity_poly.type
_entity_poly.pdbx_seq_one_letter_code
_entity_poly.pdbx_strand_id
1 'polypeptide(L)'
;MGKPWEDDSCATVLACYSVYHVPVAAAMWCGLTADEVEKELKLARPIGEQTALARATLRHPYIKCLGPRIRAIHQAIDAGELSVCREDGRRITDEHVGYERRHVYGLDLKEWAKKIVPSERPVFLFDEIERGVHPAISTEAYQALEAALAAKTHKLEQADARGGREQ
;
A
#
# COMPACT_ATOMS: atom_id res chain seq x y z
N MET A 1 -32.63 -15.07 0.58
CA MET A 1 -31.50 -15.81 1.17
C MET A 1 -30.32 -15.59 0.25
N GLY A 2 -29.29 -14.86 0.71
CA GLY A 2 -28.05 -14.66 -0.04
C GLY A 2 -27.33 -15.99 -0.23
N LYS A 3 -26.63 -16.15 -1.34
CA LYS A 3 -25.95 -17.41 -1.65
C LYS A 3 -24.71 -17.54 -0.76
N PRO A 4 -24.36 -18.74 -0.25
CA PRO A 4 -23.23 -18.92 0.67
C PRO A 4 -21.86 -18.47 0.12
N TRP A 5 -21.72 -18.35 -1.20
CA TRP A 5 -20.49 -17.87 -1.85
C TRP A 5 -20.44 -16.34 -2.05
N GLU A 6 -21.51 -15.62 -1.69
CA GLU A 6 -21.57 -14.15 -1.69
C GLU A 6 -21.03 -13.56 -0.38
N ASP A 7 -20.91 -14.37 0.69
CA ASP A 7 -20.29 -13.97 1.95
C ASP A 7 -18.76 -14.17 1.87
N ASP A 8 -18.04 -13.12 2.25
CA ASP A 8 -16.71 -12.72 1.81
C ASP A 8 -15.53 -13.54 2.40
N SER A 9 -15.64 -14.87 2.44
CA SER A 9 -14.53 -15.73 2.92
C SER A 9 -13.38 -15.88 1.91
N CYS A 10 -13.57 -15.38 0.68
CA CYS A 10 -12.63 -15.57 -0.42
C CYS A 10 -11.75 -14.34 -0.69
N ALA A 11 -12.05 -13.14 -0.19
CA ALA A 11 -11.28 -11.93 -0.51
C ALA A 11 -9.79 -12.04 -0.18
N THR A 12 -9.45 -12.58 0.99
CA THR A 12 -8.04 -12.77 1.39
C THR A 12 -7.32 -13.76 0.48
N VAL A 13 -7.98 -14.85 0.09
CA VAL A 13 -7.43 -15.85 -0.82
C VAL A 13 -7.25 -15.25 -2.22
N LEU A 14 -8.27 -14.55 -2.73
CA LEU A 14 -8.21 -13.85 -4.01
C LEU A 14 -7.07 -12.82 -4.00
N ALA A 15 -6.94 -12.01 -2.96
CA ALA A 15 -5.86 -11.04 -2.79
C ALA A 15 -4.47 -11.69 -2.82
N CYS A 16 -4.27 -12.76 -2.04
CA CYS A 16 -2.94 -13.37 -1.91
C CYS A 16 -2.51 -14.18 -3.14
N TYR A 17 -3.46 -14.83 -3.82
CA TYR A 17 -3.16 -15.76 -4.92
C TYR A 17 -3.43 -15.18 -6.32
N SER A 18 -3.91 -13.94 -6.41
CA SER A 18 -4.00 -13.21 -7.68
C SER A 18 -2.65 -12.70 -8.17
N VAL A 19 -2.60 -12.47 -9.47
CA VAL A 19 -1.47 -11.88 -10.16
C VAL A 19 -1.88 -10.50 -10.65
N TYR A 20 -1.14 -9.48 -10.23
CA TYR A 20 -1.47 -8.09 -10.51
C TYR A 20 -0.48 -7.50 -11.50
N HIS A 21 -1.00 -6.89 -12.57
CA HIS A 21 -0.20 -6.01 -13.41
C HIS A 21 0.33 -4.84 -12.57
N VAL A 22 1.59 -4.43 -12.76
CA VAL A 22 2.22 -3.45 -11.86
C VAL A 22 1.43 -2.12 -11.74
N PRO A 23 0.99 -1.48 -12.85
CA PRO A 23 0.08 -0.32 -12.78
C PRO A 23 -1.21 -0.55 -12.00
N VAL A 24 -1.82 -1.73 -12.14
CA VAL A 24 -3.05 -2.12 -11.42
C VAL A 24 -2.77 -2.23 -9.92
N ALA A 25 -1.71 -2.95 -9.53
CA ALA A 25 -1.29 -3.07 -8.14
C ALA A 25 -1.02 -1.69 -7.50
N ALA A 26 -0.31 -0.81 -8.21
CA ALA A 26 -0.02 0.54 -7.74
C ALA A 26 -1.28 1.42 -7.60
N ALA A 27 -2.22 1.27 -8.53
CA ALA A 27 -3.51 1.98 -8.49
C ALA A 27 -4.37 1.52 -7.30
N MET A 28 -4.48 0.22 -7.07
CA MET A 28 -5.18 -0.32 -5.89
C MET A 28 -4.49 0.07 -4.58
N TRP A 29 -3.16 0.18 -4.59
CA TRP A 29 -2.40 0.74 -3.46
C TRP A 29 -2.73 2.23 -3.23
N CYS A 30 -3.03 2.99 -4.29
CA CYS A 30 -3.57 4.35 -4.20
C CYS A 30 -5.03 4.44 -3.70
N GLY A 31 -5.65 3.31 -3.33
CA GLY A 31 -6.99 3.28 -2.73
C GLY A 31 -8.11 3.14 -3.76
N LEU A 32 -7.79 2.83 -5.01
CA LEU A 32 -8.79 2.56 -6.03
C LEU A 32 -9.37 1.16 -5.83
N THR A 33 -10.69 1.04 -6.00
CA THR A 33 -11.36 -0.26 -6.04
C THR A 33 -11.11 -0.96 -7.37
N ALA A 34 -11.30 -2.29 -7.41
CA ALA A 34 -11.08 -3.07 -8.63
C ALA A 34 -11.88 -2.54 -9.85
N ASP A 35 -13.11 -2.04 -9.61
CA ASP A 35 -13.99 -1.51 -10.65
C ASP A 35 -13.55 -0.12 -11.17
N GLU A 36 -12.82 0.65 -10.37
CA GLU A 36 -12.35 1.99 -10.74
C GLU A 36 -11.01 1.95 -11.47
N VAL A 37 -10.17 0.95 -11.20
CA VAL A 37 -8.78 0.90 -11.69
C VAL A 37 -8.70 1.03 -13.21
N GLU A 38 -9.51 0.28 -13.95
CA GLU A 38 -9.46 0.32 -15.42
C GLU A 38 -9.78 1.72 -15.96
N LYS A 39 -10.80 2.37 -15.40
CA LYS A 39 -11.24 3.71 -15.81
C LYS A 39 -10.17 4.76 -15.51
N GLU A 40 -9.60 4.74 -14.30
CA GLU A 40 -8.60 5.72 -13.89
C GLU A 40 -7.26 5.50 -14.61
N LEU A 41 -6.85 4.25 -14.86
CA LEU A 41 -5.64 3.98 -15.65
C LEU A 41 -5.73 4.49 -17.10
N LYS A 42 -6.93 4.54 -17.71
CA LYS A 42 -7.14 5.14 -19.05
C LYS A 42 -6.85 6.65 -19.08
N LEU A 43 -6.98 7.34 -17.94
CA LEU A 43 -6.66 8.76 -17.81
C LEU A 43 -5.17 9.00 -17.57
N ALA A 44 -4.45 7.97 -17.12
CA ALA A 44 -3.01 8.07 -16.91
C ALA A 44 -2.23 8.10 -18.24
N ARG A 45 -1.05 8.70 -18.21
CA ARG A 45 -0.12 8.77 -19.35
C ARG A 45 1.29 8.37 -18.91
N PRO A 46 2.09 7.72 -19.77
CA PRO A 46 3.50 7.49 -19.49
C PRO A 46 4.23 8.78 -19.10
N ILE A 47 5.22 8.68 -18.22
CA ILE A 47 6.05 9.84 -17.85
C ILE A 47 7.03 10.25 -18.96
N GLY A 48 7.25 9.38 -19.94
CA GLY A 48 8.10 9.61 -21.11
C GLY A 48 8.23 8.36 -21.97
N GLU A 49 8.91 8.49 -23.11
CA GLU A 49 9.07 7.42 -24.12
C GLU A 49 10.51 6.92 -24.26
N GLN A 50 11.46 7.68 -23.72
CA GLN A 50 12.91 7.53 -23.84
C GLN A 50 13.47 6.24 -23.23
N THR A 51 12.84 5.67 -22.20
CA THR A 51 13.28 4.42 -21.58
C THR A 51 12.10 3.49 -21.34
N ALA A 52 12.36 2.18 -21.28
CA ALA A 52 11.32 1.18 -21.01
C ALA A 52 10.62 1.42 -19.66
N LEU A 53 11.38 1.82 -18.62
CA LEU A 53 10.81 2.20 -17.33
C LEU A 53 9.95 3.47 -17.41
N ALA A 54 10.34 4.46 -18.21
CA ALA A 54 9.57 5.69 -18.38
C ALA A 54 8.23 5.43 -19.08
N ARG A 55 8.21 4.51 -20.05
CA ARG A 55 6.97 4.09 -20.73
C ARG A 55 6.03 3.33 -19.80
N ALA A 56 6.56 2.44 -18.98
CA ALA A 56 5.78 1.67 -18.02
C ALA A 56 5.32 2.47 -16.79
N THR A 57 6.01 3.57 -16.45
CA THR A 57 5.63 4.41 -15.31
C THR A 57 4.56 5.42 -15.71
N LEU A 58 3.36 5.26 -15.14
CA LEU A 58 2.21 6.11 -15.46
C LEU A 58 2.07 7.30 -14.49
N ARG A 59 1.65 8.44 -15.03
CA ARG A 59 1.26 9.64 -14.30
C ARG A 59 -0.23 9.88 -14.48
N HIS A 60 -0.93 9.99 -13.36
CA HIS A 60 -2.35 10.34 -13.34
C HIS A 60 -2.52 11.83 -13.02
N PRO A 61 -3.49 12.55 -13.62
CA PRO A 61 -3.76 13.96 -13.29
C PRO A 61 -4.12 14.19 -11.82
N TYR A 62 -4.84 13.25 -11.19
CA TYR A 62 -5.36 13.41 -9.83
C TYR A 62 -4.66 12.52 -8.79
N ILE A 63 -4.11 11.38 -9.20
CA ILE A 63 -3.55 10.37 -8.29
C ILE A 63 -2.03 10.53 -8.28
N LYS A 64 -1.54 11.45 -7.44
CA LYS A 64 -0.12 11.82 -7.40
C LYS A 64 0.80 10.69 -6.94
N CYS A 65 0.27 9.74 -6.15
CA CYS A 65 1.00 8.57 -5.65
C CYS A 65 1.25 7.48 -6.70
N LEU A 66 0.54 7.49 -7.84
CA LEU A 66 0.55 6.38 -8.80
C LEU A 66 1.95 6.14 -9.38
N GLY A 67 2.55 7.17 -9.97
CA GLY A 67 3.87 7.07 -10.60
C GLY A 67 4.98 6.63 -9.65
N PRO A 68 5.12 7.24 -8.45
CA PRO A 68 6.06 6.78 -7.43
C PRO A 68 5.87 5.31 -7.04
N ARG A 69 4.63 4.84 -6.85
CA ARG A 69 4.35 3.44 -6.49
C ARG A 69 4.67 2.46 -7.61
N ILE A 70 4.33 2.80 -8.87
CA ILE A 70 4.74 1.98 -10.04
C ILE A 70 6.26 1.83 -10.08
N ARG A 71 6.98 2.95 -9.89
CA ARG A 71 8.45 2.93 -9.88
C ARG A 71 9.01 2.09 -8.74
N ALA A 72 8.45 2.22 -7.53
CA ALA A 72 8.89 1.46 -6.37
C ALA A 72 8.75 -0.06 -6.59
N ILE A 73 7.62 -0.50 -7.14
CA ILE A 73 7.38 -1.93 -7.45
C ILE A 73 8.38 -2.41 -8.52
N HIS A 74 8.60 -1.63 -9.59
CA HIS A 74 9.57 -2.00 -10.62
C HIS A 74 11.01 -2.07 -10.09
N GLN A 75 11.40 -1.13 -9.23
CA GLN A 75 12.72 -1.13 -8.58
C GLN A 75 12.89 -2.32 -7.65
N ALA A 76 11.87 -2.69 -6.87
CA ALA A 76 11.91 -3.89 -6.03
C ALA A 76 12.09 -5.17 -6.84
N ILE A 77 11.44 -5.26 -8.01
CA ILE A 77 11.64 -6.36 -8.96
C ILE A 77 13.08 -6.37 -9.48
N ASP A 78 13.60 -5.22 -9.92
CA ASP A 78 14.97 -5.11 -10.45
C ASP A 78 16.03 -5.43 -9.38
N ALA A 79 15.75 -5.15 -8.10
CA ALA A 79 16.60 -5.47 -6.95
C ALA A 79 16.45 -6.92 -6.47
N GLY A 80 15.52 -7.70 -7.02
CA GLY A 80 15.24 -9.07 -6.58
C GLY A 80 14.51 -9.17 -5.23
N GLU A 81 13.97 -8.06 -4.71
CA GLU A 81 13.19 -8.04 -3.46
C GLU A 81 11.75 -8.53 -3.66
N LEU A 82 11.25 -8.43 -4.89
CA LEU A 82 9.90 -8.82 -5.27
C LEU A 82 9.93 -9.72 -6.51
N SER A 83 9.32 -10.90 -6.42
CA SER A 83 9.27 -11.84 -7.55
C SER A 83 8.41 -11.29 -8.68
N VAL A 84 8.86 -11.51 -9.92
CA VAL A 84 8.14 -11.15 -11.14
C VAL A 84 7.51 -12.37 -11.81
N CYS A 85 6.34 -12.16 -12.39
CA CYS A 85 5.69 -13.10 -13.29
C CYS A 85 5.16 -12.40 -14.54
N ARG A 86 4.74 -13.20 -15.52
CA ARG A 86 3.98 -12.74 -16.69
C ARG A 86 2.48 -12.84 -16.42
N GLU A 87 1.68 -12.44 -17.42
CA GLU A 87 0.22 -12.50 -17.38
C GLU A 87 -0.35 -13.90 -17.09
N ASP A 88 0.41 -14.97 -17.36
CA ASP A 88 0.02 -16.36 -17.08
C ASP A 88 0.31 -16.80 -15.64
N GLY A 89 0.92 -15.94 -14.82
CA GLY A 89 1.27 -16.25 -13.45
C GLY A 89 2.33 -17.33 -13.33
N ARG A 90 3.28 -17.44 -14.28
CA ARG A 90 4.52 -18.19 -14.09
C ARG A 90 5.60 -17.31 -13.49
N ARG A 91 6.22 -17.74 -12.39
CA ARG A 91 7.40 -17.10 -11.79
C ARG A 91 8.56 -17.18 -12.78
N ILE A 92 9.26 -16.06 -12.95
CA ILE A 92 10.44 -15.96 -13.80
C ILE A 92 11.63 -15.59 -12.92
N THR A 93 12.67 -16.42 -12.94
CA THR A 93 13.89 -16.23 -12.16
C THR A 93 15.04 -15.69 -13.01
N ASP A 94 15.18 -16.19 -14.25
CA ASP A 94 16.41 -16.00 -15.04
C ASP A 94 16.16 -15.28 -16.38
N GLU A 95 14.92 -14.89 -16.69
CA GLU A 95 14.56 -14.20 -17.92
C GLU A 95 14.16 -12.74 -17.67
N HIS A 96 14.59 -11.84 -18.54
CA HIS A 96 14.14 -10.45 -18.50
C HIS A 96 12.65 -10.35 -18.87
N VAL A 97 11.86 -9.76 -17.97
CA VAL A 97 10.47 -9.36 -18.25
C VAL A 97 10.42 -7.85 -18.47
N GLY A 98 10.03 -7.45 -19.67
CA GLY A 98 9.86 -6.03 -20.01
C GLY A 98 8.88 -5.35 -19.07
N TYR A 99 9.19 -4.13 -18.63
CA TYR A 99 8.45 -3.41 -17.58
C TYR A 99 6.93 -3.38 -17.79
N GLU A 100 6.48 -3.17 -19.03
CA GLU A 100 5.06 -3.09 -19.40
C GLU A 100 4.29 -4.41 -19.21
N ARG A 101 4.99 -5.55 -19.15
CA ARG A 101 4.40 -6.89 -18.98
C ARG A 101 4.59 -7.48 -17.59
N ARG A 102 5.23 -6.73 -16.69
CA ARG A 102 5.51 -7.23 -15.33
C ARG A 102 4.21 -7.37 -14.56
N HIS A 103 4.06 -8.54 -13.95
CA HIS A 103 3.07 -8.80 -12.94
C HIS A 103 3.75 -9.26 -11.65
N VAL A 104 3.01 -9.17 -10.55
CA VAL A 104 3.45 -9.55 -9.20
C VAL A 104 2.37 -10.39 -8.52
N TYR A 105 2.77 -11.34 -7.70
CA TYR A 105 1.82 -12.08 -6.86
C TYR A 105 1.39 -11.20 -5.70
N GLY A 106 0.10 -11.27 -5.36
CA GLY A 106 -0.42 -10.53 -4.21
C GLY A 106 0.24 -10.88 -2.90
N LEU A 107 0.55 -12.16 -2.65
CA LEU A 107 1.27 -12.60 -1.46
C LEU A 107 2.67 -11.98 -1.36
N ASP A 108 3.45 -12.05 -2.42
CA ASP A 108 4.80 -11.47 -2.47
C ASP A 108 4.73 -9.95 -2.31
N LEU A 109 3.76 -9.30 -2.97
CA LEU A 109 3.53 -7.86 -2.87
C LEU A 109 3.15 -7.44 -1.45
N LYS A 110 2.31 -8.23 -0.77
CA LYS A 110 1.90 -8.02 0.62
C LYS A 110 3.09 -8.11 1.58
N GLU A 111 3.91 -9.15 1.44
CA GLU A 111 5.10 -9.34 2.29
C GLU A 111 6.16 -8.27 2.04
N TRP A 112 6.31 -7.82 0.80
CA TRP A 112 7.17 -6.68 0.47
C TRP A 112 6.62 -5.36 1.04
N ALA A 113 5.32 -5.11 0.92
CA ALA A 113 4.67 -3.90 1.45
C ALA A 113 4.87 -3.75 2.97
N LYS A 114 4.74 -4.86 3.71
CA LYS A 114 5.01 -4.91 5.16
C LYS A 114 6.41 -4.44 5.53
N LYS A 115 7.41 -4.64 4.65
CA LYS A 115 8.82 -4.27 4.90
C LYS A 115 9.09 -2.79 4.59
N ILE A 116 8.59 -2.30 3.46
CA ILE A 116 8.95 -0.96 2.97
C ILE A 116 8.20 0.17 3.67
N VAL A 117 6.91 -0.02 3.96
CA VAL A 117 6.07 0.99 4.62
C VAL A 117 5.10 0.25 5.57
N PRO A 118 5.55 -0.20 6.75
CA PRO A 118 4.73 -1.00 7.67
C PRO A 118 3.42 -0.32 8.10
N SER A 119 3.39 1.01 8.07
CA SER A 119 2.23 1.84 8.39
C SER A 119 1.19 1.90 7.27
N GLU A 120 1.53 1.46 6.06
CA GLU A 120 0.65 1.52 4.90
C GLU A 120 0.16 0.12 4.52
N ARG A 121 -1.15 -0.11 4.69
CA ARG A 121 -1.78 -1.39 4.41
C ARG A 121 -2.97 -1.23 3.47
N PRO A 122 -2.76 -1.38 2.16
CA PRO A 122 -3.81 -1.27 1.16
C PRO A 122 -4.94 -2.26 1.39
N VAL A 123 -6.17 -1.79 1.20
CA VAL A 123 -7.41 -2.57 1.41
C VAL A 123 -7.42 -3.87 0.62
N PHE A 124 -6.85 -3.87 -0.60
CA PHE A 124 -6.85 -5.03 -1.48
C PHE A 124 -5.86 -6.13 -1.08
N LEU A 125 -4.89 -5.86 -0.19
CA LEU A 125 -3.87 -6.85 0.24
C LEU A 125 -4.06 -7.29 1.70
N PHE A 126 -4.64 -6.42 2.52
CA PHE A 126 -4.71 -6.59 3.97
C PHE A 126 -6.16 -6.60 4.43
N ASP A 127 -6.49 -7.59 5.24
CA ASP A 127 -7.82 -7.68 5.87
C ASP A 127 -8.02 -6.58 6.91
N GLU A 128 -9.25 -6.45 7.42
CA GLU A 128 -9.61 -5.40 8.38
C GLU A 128 -8.78 -5.47 9.67
N ILE A 129 -8.45 -6.68 10.13
CA ILE A 129 -7.67 -6.89 11.35
C ILE A 129 -6.24 -6.44 11.10
N GLU A 130 -5.61 -6.92 10.02
CA GLU A 130 -4.26 -6.52 9.62
C GLU A 130 -4.18 -5.02 9.41
N ARG A 131 -5.20 -4.36 8.84
CA ARG A 131 -5.22 -2.88 8.71
C ARG A 131 -5.34 -2.17 10.06
N GLY A 132 -6.13 -2.71 10.99
CA GLY A 132 -6.34 -2.15 12.33
C GLY A 132 -5.15 -2.31 13.28
N VAL A 133 -4.28 -3.30 13.05
CA VAL A 133 -3.10 -3.57 13.91
C VAL A 133 -1.99 -2.57 13.62
N HIS A 134 -2.07 -1.35 14.12
CA HIS A 134 -1.00 -0.36 13.94
C HIS A 134 0.35 -0.97 14.40
N PRO A 135 1.41 -1.00 13.57
CA PRO A 135 2.68 -1.65 13.93
C PRO A 135 3.38 -1.00 15.15
N ALA A 136 2.85 0.12 15.64
CA ALA A 136 3.41 0.95 16.69
C ALA A 136 2.66 0.91 18.03
N ILE A 137 1.53 0.19 18.16
CA ILE A 137 0.88 0.07 19.47
C ILE A 137 1.35 -1.24 20.11
N SER A 138 2.62 -1.27 20.53
CA SER A 138 3.00 -2.16 21.61
C SER A 138 2.36 -1.64 22.90
N THR A 139 2.15 -2.51 23.89
CA THR A 139 1.61 -2.09 25.19
C THR A 139 2.50 -1.01 25.81
N GLU A 140 3.81 -1.09 25.60
CA GLU A 140 4.81 -0.12 26.04
C GLU A 140 4.65 1.24 25.32
N ALA A 141 4.39 1.24 24.02
CA ALA A 141 4.15 2.46 23.26
C ALA A 141 2.85 3.16 23.68
N TYR A 142 1.81 2.38 23.98
CA TYR A 142 0.55 2.89 24.52
C TYR A 142 0.74 3.53 25.91
N GLN A 143 1.41 2.82 26.83
CA GLN A 143 1.72 3.32 28.17
C GLN A 143 2.61 4.58 28.13
N ALA A 144 3.58 4.63 27.21
CA ALA A 144 4.42 5.81 27.02
C ALA A 144 3.62 7.03 26.52
N LEU A 145 2.67 6.80 25.61
CA LEU A 145 1.75 7.83 25.11
C LEU A 145 0.81 8.33 26.22
N GLU A 146 0.24 7.44 27.03
CA GLU A 146 -0.57 7.81 28.21
C GLU A 146 0.24 8.65 29.21
N ALA A 147 1.46 8.23 29.54
CA ALA A 147 2.32 8.97 30.47
C ALA A 147 2.67 10.37 29.92
N ALA A 148 2.97 10.47 28.62
CA ALA A 148 3.24 11.76 27.97
C ALA A 148 2.01 12.68 27.95
N LEU A 149 0.81 12.12 27.77
CA LEU A 149 -0.45 12.85 27.79
C LEU A 149 -0.76 13.37 29.21
N ALA A 150 -0.62 12.53 30.23
CA ALA A 150 -0.78 12.92 31.63
C ALA A 150 0.22 14.02 32.06
N ALA A 151 1.46 13.93 31.60
CA ALA A 151 2.47 14.97 31.86
C ALA A 151 2.12 16.30 31.17
N LYS A 152 1.52 16.25 29.97
CA LYS A 152 1.06 17.45 29.26
C LYS A 152 -0.14 18.10 29.93
N THR A 153 -1.15 17.33 30.32
CA THR A 153 -2.36 17.86 31.00
C THR A 153 -1.98 18.52 32.32
N HIS A 154 -1.13 17.87 33.12
CA HIS A 154 -0.66 18.44 34.38
C HIS A 154 0.12 19.76 34.18
N LYS A 155 0.93 19.88 33.11
CA LYS A 155 1.61 21.16 32.78
C LYS A 155 0.63 22.25 32.37
N LEU A 156 -0.42 21.92 31.63
CA LEU A 156 -1.47 22.86 31.25
C LEU A 156 -2.24 23.36 32.49
N GLU A 157 -2.65 22.45 33.36
CA GLU A 157 -3.31 22.79 34.64
C GLU A 157 -2.44 23.68 35.52
N GLN A 158 -1.14 23.41 35.59
CA GLN A 158 -0.19 24.27 36.32
C GLN A 158 0.01 25.64 35.68
N ALA A 159 -0.01 25.73 34.35
CA ALA A 159 0.09 27.00 33.64
C ALA A 159 -1.17 27.84 33.83
N ASP A 160 -2.35 27.23 33.74
CA ASP A 160 -3.64 27.88 33.97
C ASP A 160 -3.76 28.36 35.43
N ALA A 161 -3.31 27.54 36.39
CA ALA A 161 -3.26 27.90 37.81
C ALA A 161 -2.20 28.97 38.16
N ARG A 162 -1.27 29.26 37.25
CA ARG A 162 -0.31 30.39 37.38
C ARG A 162 -0.86 31.64 36.71
N GLY A 163 -1.47 31.54 35.54
CA GLY A 163 -2.10 32.66 34.84
C GLY A 163 -3.35 33.23 35.55
N GLY A 164 -4.04 32.41 36.35
CA GLY A 164 -5.15 32.88 37.20
C GLY A 164 -4.75 33.54 38.52
N ARG A 165 -3.45 33.61 38.87
CA ARG A 165 -2.94 34.28 40.07
C ARG A 165 -2.33 35.67 39.80
N GLU A 166 -2.29 36.10 38.55
CA GLU A 166 -1.76 37.39 38.10
C GLU A 166 -2.86 38.37 37.64
N GLN A 167 -4.14 38.05 37.89
CA GLN A 167 -5.32 38.92 37.74
C GLN A 167 -5.97 39.17 39.10
#